data_AF-A0AAN7VD44-F1
#
_entry.id   AF-A0AAN7VD44-F1
#
_cell.length_a   1.000
_cell.length_b   1.000
_cell.length_c   1.000
_cell.angle_alpha   90.00
_cell.angle_beta   90.00
_cell.angle_gamma   90.00
#
_symmetry.space_group_name_H-M   'P 1'
#
loop_
_entity.id
_entity.type
_entity.pdbx_description
1 polymer ?
#
loop_
_entity_poly.entity_id
_entity_poly.type
_entity_poly.pdbx_seq_one_letter_code
_entity_poly.pdbx_strand_id
1 'polypeptide(L)'
;MRVLDSLLGHAIITVLAFFCAMWVVILLTICDESEASIPVHKYSTRVVRTKYGSLRGIIVHSHPPVEAFLGVPYATPPVGSLRYMPPVTPSLWKTTRLADRFSSVCPQRPPDIGNRTEALLEFPRGRLLFLEKLLPLLANQSEDCLYLNLYVPRRVVQQN
;
A
#
# COMPACT_ATOMS: atom_id res chain seq x y z
N MET A 1 -52.08 22.80 -34.41
CA MET A 1 -50.61 22.57 -34.29
C MET A 1 -49.93 23.44 -33.23
N ARG A 2 -50.28 24.72 -33.04
CA ARG A 2 -49.57 25.62 -32.07
C ARG A 2 -49.67 25.26 -30.57
N VAL A 3 -50.67 24.47 -30.15
CA VAL A 3 -50.87 24.10 -28.73
C VAL A 3 -49.97 22.94 -28.30
N LEU A 4 -49.65 22.03 -29.23
CA LEU A 4 -48.82 20.85 -28.95
C LEU A 4 -47.34 21.24 -28.76
N ASP A 5 -46.84 22.21 -29.53
CA ASP A 5 -45.48 22.73 -29.42
C ASP A 5 -45.25 23.48 -28.10
N SER A 6 -46.28 24.17 -27.59
CA SER A 6 -46.21 24.87 -26.30
C SER A 6 -46.13 23.89 -25.12
N LEU A 7 -46.94 22.83 -25.13
CA LEU A 7 -46.94 21.82 -24.06
C LEU A 7 -45.64 21.01 -24.03
N LEU A 8 -45.05 20.72 -25.19
CA LEU A 8 -43.76 20.04 -25.29
C LEU A 8 -42.61 20.91 -24.75
N GLY A 9 -42.64 22.22 -25.02
CA GLY A 9 -41.66 23.17 -24.47
C GLY A 9 -41.72 23.26 -22.94
N HIS A 10 -42.92 23.32 -22.36
CA HIS A 10 -43.09 23.36 -20.89
C HIS A 10 -42.61 22.06 -20.23
N ALA A 11 -42.86 20.90 -20.84
CA ALA A 11 -42.40 19.60 -20.33
C ALA A 11 -40.86 19.46 -20.37
N ILE A 12 -40.19 19.99 -21.41
CA ILE A 12 -38.72 19.96 -21.50
C ILE A 12 -38.08 20.88 -20.44
N ILE A 13 -38.65 22.07 -20.24
CA ILE A 13 -38.15 23.04 -19.25
C ILE A 13 -38.26 22.49 -17.83
N THR A 14 -39.37 21.86 -17.48
CA THR A 14 -39.54 21.27 -16.15
C THR A 14 -38.58 20.11 -15.92
N VAL A 15 -38.39 19.22 -16.90
CA VAL A 15 -37.45 18.10 -16.83
C VAL A 15 -36.01 18.58 -16.68
N LEU A 16 -35.57 19.59 -17.45
CA LEU A 16 -34.24 20.18 -17.33
C LEU A 16 -34.02 20.85 -15.97
N ALA A 17 -35.05 21.52 -15.43
CA ALA A 17 -34.98 22.13 -14.10
C ALA A 17 -34.81 21.07 -12.99
N PHE A 18 -35.49 19.92 -13.10
CA PHE A 18 -35.31 18.81 -12.16
C PHE A 18 -33.91 18.21 -12.23
N PHE A 19 -33.36 18.00 -13.43
CA PHE A 19 -31.98 17.50 -13.57
C PHE A 19 -30.94 18.49 -13.05
N CYS A 20 -31.15 19.79 -13.25
CA CYS A 20 -30.29 20.83 -12.72
C CYS A 20 -30.35 20.88 -11.18
N ALA A 21 -31.56 20.82 -10.60
CA ALA A 21 -31.73 20.77 -9.14
C ALA A 21 -31.10 19.49 -8.54
N MET A 22 -31.25 18.34 -9.20
CA MET A 22 -30.60 17.09 -8.79
C MET A 22 -29.06 17.19 -8.87
N TRP A 23 -28.51 17.79 -9.93
CA TRP A 23 -27.07 18.02 -10.05
C TRP A 23 -26.54 19.00 -9.00
N VAL A 24 -27.29 20.05 -8.66
CA VAL A 24 -26.95 20.99 -7.60
C VAL A 24 -26.99 20.32 -6.23
N VAL A 25 -28.00 19.49 -5.94
CA VAL A 25 -28.07 18.70 -4.70
C VAL A 25 -26.91 17.72 -4.63
N ILE A 26 -26.58 17.02 -5.73
CA ILE A 26 -25.44 16.11 -5.80
C ILE A 26 -24.13 16.86 -5.53
N LEU A 27 -23.92 18.03 -6.15
CA LEU A 27 -22.75 18.89 -5.92
C LEU A 27 -22.66 19.38 -4.47
N LEU A 28 -23.80 19.68 -3.83
CA LEU A 28 -23.85 20.08 -2.42
C LEU A 28 -23.59 18.89 -1.47
N THR A 29 -23.97 17.67 -1.83
CA THR A 29 -23.73 16.45 -1.03
C THR A 29 -22.32 15.86 -1.16
N ILE A 30 -21.53 16.25 -2.17
CA ILE A 30 -20.14 15.77 -2.33
C ILE A 30 -19.16 16.48 -1.37
N CYS A 31 -19.61 17.51 -0.66
CA CYS A 31 -18.78 18.33 0.21
C CYS A 31 -18.97 18.02 1.71
N ASP A 32 -19.07 16.76 2.12
CA ASP A 32 -18.82 16.41 3.52
C ASP A 32 -18.46 14.93 3.67
N GLU A 33 -17.16 14.63 3.65
CA GLU A 33 -16.55 13.52 4.37
C GLU A 33 -15.03 13.72 4.40
N SER A 34 -14.58 14.86 4.93
CA SER A 34 -13.23 14.93 5.47
C SER A 34 -13.26 14.29 6.85
N GLU A 35 -13.12 12.97 6.93
CA GLU A 35 -12.75 12.34 8.20
C GLU A 35 -11.41 12.95 8.64
N ALA A 36 -11.48 13.87 9.59
CA ALA A 36 -10.31 14.39 10.29
C ALA A 36 -9.73 13.25 11.14
N SER A 37 -8.94 12.37 10.52
CA SER A 37 -8.17 11.36 11.23
C SER A 37 -7.23 12.08 12.20
N ILE A 38 -7.34 11.80 13.51
CA ILE A 38 -6.33 12.16 14.50
C ILE A 38 -4.96 11.76 13.93
N PRO A 39 -3.94 12.64 13.91
CA PRO A 39 -2.64 12.31 13.35
C PRO A 39 -1.97 11.28 14.25
N VAL A 40 -2.26 10.01 14.01
CA VAL A 40 -1.51 8.90 14.57
C VAL A 40 -0.09 9.08 14.05
N HIS A 41 0.86 9.36 14.95
CA HIS A 41 2.27 9.47 14.59
C HIS A 41 2.73 8.14 13.97
N LYS A 42 2.70 8.07 12.64
CA LYS A 42 3.09 6.89 11.85
C LYS A 42 4.54 6.51 12.17
N TYR A 43 5.41 7.51 12.27
CA TYR A 43 6.84 7.32 12.49
C TYR A 43 7.18 7.20 13.96
N SER A 44 8.11 6.29 14.26
CA SER A 44 8.70 6.21 15.60
C SER A 44 9.46 7.49 15.93
N THR A 45 9.31 7.97 17.16
CA THR A 45 10.13 9.07 17.71
C THR A 45 11.58 8.63 17.89
N ARG A 46 11.82 7.33 18.08
CA ARG A 46 13.14 6.75 18.25
C ARG A 46 13.86 6.59 16.91
N VAL A 47 15.14 6.97 16.90
CA VAL A 47 16.07 6.65 15.80
C VAL A 47 17.03 5.58 16.29
N VAL A 48 17.17 4.50 15.52
CA VAL A 48 18.06 3.39 15.83
C VAL A 48 19.34 3.52 15.02
N ARG A 49 20.49 3.48 15.68
CA ARG A 49 21.80 3.50 15.02
C ARG A 49 22.25 2.08 14.73
N THR A 50 22.59 1.81 13.47
CA THR A 50 23.20 0.54 13.03
C THR A 50 24.68 0.77 12.69
N LYS A 51 25.41 -0.31 12.36
CA LYS A 51 26.77 -0.21 11.83
C LYS A 51 26.88 0.57 10.51
N TYR A 52 25.79 0.65 9.75
CA TYR A 52 25.79 1.24 8.40
C TYR A 52 25.19 2.65 8.34
N GLY A 53 24.44 3.03 9.37
CA GLY A 53 23.84 4.35 9.52
C GLY A 53 22.58 4.33 10.38
N SER A 54 21.92 5.47 10.48
CA SER A 54 20.73 5.65 11.31
C SER A 54 19.45 5.24 10.57
N LEU A 55 18.50 4.66 11.28
CA LEU A 55 17.19 4.21 10.78
C LEU A 55 16.05 4.79 11.61
N ARG A 56 14.94 5.11 10.96
CA ARG A 56 13.66 5.44 11.60
C ARG A 56 12.57 4.55 11.05
N GLY A 57 11.93 3.79 11.94
CA GLY A 57 10.82 2.90 11.62
C GLY A 57 9.46 3.56 11.81
N ILE A 58 8.42 2.72 11.83
CA ILE A 58 7.03 3.09 12.04
C ILE A 58 6.42 2.35 13.24
N ILE A 59 5.38 2.94 13.82
CA ILE A 59 4.60 2.30 14.88
C ILE A 59 3.39 1.63 14.22
N VAL A 60 3.35 0.30 14.32
CA VAL A 60 2.20 -0.52 13.93
C VAL A 60 1.35 -0.72 15.16
N HIS A 61 0.12 -0.21 15.11
CA HIS A 61 -0.85 -0.26 16.20
C HIS A 61 -1.49 -1.65 16.23
N SER A 62 -0.79 -2.59 16.85
CA SER A 62 -1.26 -3.94 17.19
C SER A 62 -1.40 -4.08 18.71
N HIS A 63 -1.86 -5.24 19.18
CA HIS A 63 -1.96 -5.55 20.61
C HIS A 63 -1.01 -6.72 20.94
N PRO A 64 0.20 -6.48 21.49
CA PRO A 64 0.82 -5.19 21.86
C PRO A 64 1.34 -4.39 20.65
N PRO A 65 1.60 -3.08 20.77
CA PRO A 65 2.11 -2.26 19.68
C PRO A 65 3.53 -2.70 19.29
N VAL A 66 3.82 -2.62 17.99
CA VAL A 66 5.10 -3.06 17.42
C VAL A 66 5.77 -1.89 16.70
N GLU A 67 7.07 -1.73 16.91
CA GLU A 67 7.92 -0.87 16.10
C GLU A 67 8.45 -1.68 14.90
N ALA A 68 8.07 -1.27 13.69
CA ALA A 68 8.47 -1.96 12.45
C ALA A 68 9.51 -1.15 11.69
N PHE A 69 10.53 -1.84 11.17
CA PHE A 69 11.56 -1.31 10.29
C PHE A 69 11.53 -2.12 9.00
N LEU A 70 10.95 -1.54 7.95
CA LEU A 70 10.70 -2.22 6.68
C LEU A 70 11.72 -1.79 5.62
N GLY A 71 12.16 -2.72 4.79
CA GLY A 71 13.05 -2.42 3.66
C GLY A 71 14.46 -1.96 4.07
N VAL A 72 15.01 -2.55 5.14
CA VAL A 72 16.37 -2.22 5.62
C VAL A 72 17.41 -2.98 4.77
N PRO A 73 18.32 -2.30 4.07
CA PRO A 73 19.33 -2.97 3.25
C PRO A 73 20.36 -3.68 4.14
N TYR A 74 20.64 -4.95 3.84
CA TYR A 74 21.67 -5.73 4.54
C TYR A 74 22.85 -6.11 3.67
N ALA A 75 22.76 -5.92 2.36
CA ALA A 75 23.82 -6.16 1.39
C ALA A 75 23.72 -5.17 0.22
N THR A 76 24.80 -5.05 -0.54
CA THR A 76 24.82 -4.29 -1.81
C THR A 76 24.02 -5.06 -2.87
N PRO A 77 23.27 -4.37 -3.77
CA PRO A 77 22.45 -5.03 -4.79
C PRO A 77 23.29 -5.98 -5.67
N PRO A 78 22.90 -7.26 -5.84
CA PRO A 78 23.66 -8.27 -6.59
C PRO A 78 23.42 -8.16 -8.11
N VAL A 79 23.53 -6.94 -8.65
CA VAL A 79 23.26 -6.62 -10.06
C VAL A 79 24.54 -6.49 -10.87
N GLY A 80 24.45 -6.63 -12.19
CA GLY A 80 25.59 -6.45 -13.09
C GLY A 80 26.74 -7.42 -12.78
N SER A 81 27.94 -6.90 -12.51
CA SER A 81 29.12 -7.71 -12.18
C SER A 81 29.04 -8.44 -10.84
N LEU A 82 28.10 -8.07 -9.96
CA LEU A 82 27.87 -8.75 -8.68
C LEU A 82 26.87 -9.90 -8.79
N ARG A 83 26.25 -10.09 -9.96
CA ARG A 83 25.31 -11.20 -10.17
C ARG A 83 26.04 -12.53 -10.02
N TYR A 84 25.44 -13.44 -9.27
CA TYR A 84 26.03 -14.76 -8.91
C TYR A 84 27.28 -14.70 -8.02
N MET A 85 27.66 -13.53 -7.53
CA MET A 85 28.73 -13.40 -6.52
C MET A 85 28.14 -13.49 -5.10
N PRO A 86 28.96 -13.83 -4.10
CA PRO A 86 28.56 -13.74 -2.70
C PRO A 86 28.08 -12.32 -2.33
N PRO A 87 27.08 -12.18 -1.44
CA PRO A 87 26.60 -10.88 -1.02
C PRO A 87 27.71 -10.01 -0.43
N VAL A 88 27.77 -8.75 -0.85
CA VAL A 88 28.75 -7.77 -0.37
C VAL A 88 28.10 -6.86 0.66
N THR A 89 28.90 -6.41 1.63
CA THR A 89 28.49 -5.43 2.65
C THR A 89 27.83 -4.20 2.01
N PRO A 90 26.71 -3.67 2.55
CA PRO A 90 26.03 -2.50 2.02
C PRO A 90 26.85 -1.22 2.25
N SER A 91 26.64 -0.22 1.40
CA SER A 91 27.25 1.10 1.59
C SER A 91 26.76 1.80 2.86
N LEU A 92 27.64 2.57 3.49
CA LEU A 92 27.29 3.45 4.60
C LEU A 92 26.38 4.59 4.12
N TRP A 93 25.40 4.98 4.93
CA TRP A 93 24.56 6.14 4.67
C TRP A 93 24.71 7.21 5.76
N LYS A 94 24.82 8.48 5.35
CA LYS A 94 25.08 9.61 6.26
C LYS A 94 23.83 10.12 6.96
N THR A 95 22.69 10.13 6.28
CA THR A 95 21.41 10.66 6.78
C THR A 95 20.53 9.54 7.33
N THR A 96 19.63 9.86 8.25
CA THR A 96 18.69 8.86 8.78
C THR A 96 17.79 8.34 7.65
N ARG A 97 17.87 7.04 7.37
CA ARG A 97 17.02 6.38 6.36
C ARG A 97 15.67 6.01 6.98
N LEU A 98 14.59 6.29 6.24
CA LEU A 98 13.25 5.86 6.58
C LEU A 98 13.07 4.39 6.20
N ALA A 99 12.61 3.59 7.16
CA ALA A 99 12.33 2.16 7.01
C ALA A 99 10.83 1.90 7.21
N ASP A 100 10.00 2.50 6.35
CA ASP A 100 8.54 2.55 6.51
C ASP A 100 7.75 1.78 5.43
N ARG A 101 8.44 1.15 4.48
CA ARG A 101 7.85 0.41 3.35
C ARG A 101 8.65 -0.84 3.04
N PHE A 102 7.97 -1.88 2.55
CA PHE A 102 8.65 -3.04 1.99
C PHE A 102 9.45 -2.65 0.74
N SER A 103 10.62 -3.26 0.58
CA SER A 103 11.40 -3.17 -0.65
C SER A 103 10.89 -4.16 -1.70
N SER A 104 11.46 -4.13 -2.89
CA SER A 104 11.22 -5.12 -3.94
C SER A 104 11.55 -6.54 -3.47
N VAL A 105 10.71 -7.49 -3.88
CA VAL A 105 10.98 -8.92 -3.73
C VAL A 105 11.96 -9.38 -4.81
N CYS A 106 12.66 -10.49 -4.56
CA CYS A 106 13.57 -11.05 -5.56
C CYS A 106 12.80 -11.60 -6.77
N PRO A 107 13.41 -11.60 -7.96
CA PRO A 107 12.78 -12.11 -9.16
C PRO A 107 12.44 -13.60 -9.00
N GLN A 108 11.17 -13.93 -9.22
CA GLN A 108 10.64 -15.27 -9.12
C GLN A 108 9.50 -15.44 -10.14
N ARG A 109 9.25 -16.68 -10.55
CA ARG A 109 8.12 -16.99 -11.43
C ARG A 109 6.93 -17.45 -10.58
N PRO A 110 5.97 -16.58 -10.23
CA PRO A 110 4.76 -17.02 -9.55
C PRO A 110 3.91 -17.91 -10.47
N PRO A 111 3.09 -18.82 -9.92
CA PRO A 111 2.09 -19.54 -10.69
C PRO A 111 1.05 -18.57 -11.26
N ASP A 112 0.57 -18.85 -12.46
CA ASP A 112 -0.50 -18.08 -13.09
C ASP A 112 -1.86 -18.53 -12.52
N ILE A 113 -2.67 -17.56 -12.09
CA ILE A 113 -4.04 -17.79 -11.59
C ILE A 113 -5.06 -16.89 -12.27
N GLY A 114 -4.73 -16.30 -13.43
CA GLY A 114 -5.56 -15.32 -14.12
C GLY A 114 -6.98 -15.81 -14.38
N ASN A 115 -7.13 -17.09 -14.77
CA ASN A 115 -8.43 -17.75 -14.85
C ASN A 115 -8.67 -18.63 -13.61
N ARG A 116 -9.55 -18.16 -12.72
CA ARG A 116 -9.87 -18.86 -11.48
C ARG A 116 -10.39 -20.29 -11.71
N THR A 117 -11.15 -20.52 -12.78
CA THR A 117 -11.73 -21.84 -13.08
C THR A 117 -10.64 -22.83 -13.48
N GLU A 118 -9.69 -22.40 -14.30
CA GLU A 118 -8.52 -23.21 -14.67
C GLU A 118 -7.61 -23.44 -13.47
N ALA A 119 -7.37 -22.40 -12.67
CA ALA A 119 -6.55 -22.50 -11.46
C ALA A 119 -7.15 -23.45 -10.41
N LEU A 120 -8.47 -23.63 -10.35
CA LEU A 120 -9.13 -24.62 -9.48
C LEU A 120 -8.95 -26.07 -9.94
N LEU A 121 -8.65 -26.29 -11.23
CA LEU A 121 -8.29 -27.61 -11.75
C LEU A 121 -6.86 -27.98 -11.35
N GLU A 122 -5.97 -26.99 -11.27
CA GLU A 122 -4.56 -27.17 -10.93
C GLU A 122 -4.29 -27.13 -9.41
N PHE A 123 -4.99 -26.28 -8.67
CA PHE A 123 -4.73 -26.02 -7.26
C PHE A 123 -5.93 -26.33 -6.36
N PRO A 124 -5.70 -26.92 -5.17
CA PRO A 124 -6.72 -26.99 -4.13
C PRO A 124 -7.23 -25.60 -3.75
N ARG A 125 -8.51 -25.49 -3.38
CA ARG A 125 -9.16 -24.19 -3.07
C ARG A 125 -8.40 -23.35 -2.03
N GLY A 126 -7.84 -23.98 -1.00
CA GLY A 126 -7.03 -23.29 0.01
C GLY A 126 -5.72 -22.71 -0.54
N ARG A 127 -5.07 -23.43 -1.47
CA ARG A 127 -3.86 -22.97 -2.17
C ARG A 127 -4.18 -21.76 -3.05
N LEU A 128 -5.30 -21.80 -3.77
CA LEU A 128 -5.74 -20.69 -4.62
C LEU A 128 -6.03 -19.43 -3.79
N LEU A 129 -6.79 -19.55 -2.70
CA LEU A 129 -7.06 -18.42 -1.79
C LEU A 129 -5.78 -17.82 -1.19
N PHE A 130 -4.77 -18.66 -0.92
CA PHE A 130 -3.48 -18.17 -0.47
C PHE A 130 -2.72 -17.44 -1.58
N LEU A 131 -2.71 -17.96 -2.81
CA LEU A 131 -2.09 -17.33 -3.96
C LEU A 131 -2.74 -15.99 -4.30
N GLU A 132 -4.07 -15.91 -4.29
CA GLU A 132 -4.84 -14.66 -4.49
C GLU A 132 -4.39 -13.55 -3.53
N LYS A 133 -4.04 -13.90 -2.28
CA LYS A 133 -3.52 -12.94 -1.28
C LYS A 133 -2.03 -12.63 -1.44
N LEU A 134 -1.24 -13.61 -1.87
CA LEU A 134 0.22 -13.50 -1.94
C LEU A 134 0.68 -12.73 -3.19
N LEU A 135 0.09 -12.99 -4.36
CA LEU A 135 0.57 -12.45 -5.63
C LEU A 135 0.68 -10.92 -5.69
N PRO A 136 -0.25 -10.13 -5.12
CA PRO A 136 -0.09 -8.68 -5.06
C PRO A 136 1.17 -8.24 -4.30
N LEU A 137 1.59 -8.99 -3.28
CA LEU A 137 2.81 -8.72 -2.51
C LEU A 137 4.09 -9.06 -3.30
N LEU A 138 3.96 -9.90 -4.33
CA LEU A 138 5.07 -10.32 -5.20
C LEU A 138 5.14 -9.54 -6.52
N ALA A 139 4.29 -8.52 -6.71
CA ALA A 139 4.21 -7.77 -7.97
C ALA A 139 5.48 -6.92 -8.21
N ASN A 140 6.05 -6.32 -7.17
CA ASN A 140 7.23 -5.48 -7.29
C ASN A 140 8.52 -6.30 -7.17
N GLN A 141 9.03 -6.80 -8.30
CA GLN A 141 10.25 -7.61 -8.37
C GLN A 141 11.45 -6.83 -8.91
N SER A 142 12.61 -7.03 -8.31
CA SER A 142 13.90 -6.48 -8.76
C SER A 142 15.04 -7.37 -8.30
N GLU A 143 16.14 -7.44 -9.06
CA GLU A 143 17.39 -8.06 -8.59
C GLU A 143 17.98 -7.31 -7.38
N ASP A 144 17.67 -6.02 -7.23
CA ASP A 144 17.89 -5.29 -5.98
C ASP A 144 16.80 -5.66 -4.94
N CYS A 145 16.99 -6.78 -4.24
CA CYS A 145 16.02 -7.32 -3.28
C CYS A 145 16.64 -7.71 -1.93
N LEU A 146 17.91 -7.37 -1.66
CA LEU A 146 18.61 -7.77 -0.43
C LEU A 146 18.27 -6.84 0.76
N TYR A 147 17.00 -6.90 1.16
CA TYR A 147 16.42 -6.14 2.26
C TYR A 147 15.80 -7.06 3.31
N LEU A 148 15.77 -6.59 4.55
CA LEU A 148 15.11 -7.27 5.66
C LEU A 148 14.08 -6.38 6.33
N ASN A 149 13.15 -7.01 7.05
CA ASN A 149 12.11 -6.34 7.81
C ASN A 149 12.24 -6.77 9.28
N LEU A 150 12.26 -5.82 10.21
CA LEU A 150 12.32 -6.08 11.65
C LEU A 150 11.03 -5.63 12.31
N TYR A 151 10.54 -6.46 13.25
CA TYR A 151 9.37 -6.17 14.07
C TYR A 151 9.78 -6.29 15.53
N VAL A 152 9.78 -5.18 16.25
CA VAL A 152 10.24 -5.09 17.63
C VAL A 152 9.04 -4.79 18.53
N PRO A 153 8.66 -5.69 19.45
CA PRO A 153 7.60 -5.41 20.41
C PRO A 153 7.93 -4.17 21.22
N ARG A 154 7.01 -3.21 21.28
CA ARG A 154 7.18 -2.05 22.14
C ARG A 154 6.72 -2.43 23.54
N ARG A 155 7.61 -2.32 24.53
CA ARG A 155 7.19 -2.36 25.92
C ARG A 155 6.35 -1.11 26.18
N VAL A 156 5.05 -1.31 26.43
CA VAL A 156 4.23 -0.29 27.05
C VAL A 156 4.71 -0.25 28.50
N VAL A 157 5.48 0.77 28.86
CA VAL A 157 5.79 1.01 30.27
C VAL A 157 4.45 1.36 30.92
N GLN A 158 3.88 0.44 31.70
CA GLN A 158 2.75 0.77 32.56
C GLN A 158 3.26 1.81 33.56
N GLN A 159 2.82 3.05 33.39
CA GLN A 159 2.94 4.07 34.42
C GLN A 159 2.03 3.61 35.56
N ASN A 160 2.63 3.00 36.57
CA ASN A 160 2.02 2.89 37.90
C ASN A 160 1.87 4.28 38.51
#